data_AF-A0A969JKQ9-F1
#
_entry.id   AF-A0A969JKQ9-F1
#
_cell.length_a   1.000
_cell.length_b   1.000
_cell.length_c   1.000
_cell.angle_alpha   90.00
_cell.angle_beta   90.00
_cell.angle_gamma   90.00
#
_symmetry.space_group_name_H-M   'P 1'
#
loop_
_entity.id
_entity.type
_entity.pdbx_description
1 polymer ?
#
loop_
_entity_poly.entity_id
_entity_poly.type
_entity_poly.pdbx_seq_one_letter_code
_entity_poly.pdbx_strand_id
1 'polypeptide(L)'
;MRRRLDSFEAGFNRFVYFLAVLVAISIGLITVLIPLNLFLVKYQLGSIWWLYEGVEYALFVGVFIGAPWVLQQGAHVRVDVVLTALPKLQAVRLEESSTSQAPRSAWCSATTACARR
;
A
#
# COMPACT_ATOMS: atom_id res chain seq x y z
N MET A 1 17.82 -26.81 -8.27
CA MET A 1 16.49 -26.28 -7.86
C MET A 1 16.40 -24.75 -8.01
N ARG A 2 17.29 -23.95 -7.39
CA ARG A 2 17.23 -22.47 -7.39
C ARG A 2 17.07 -21.81 -8.77
N ARG A 3 17.90 -22.17 -9.77
CA ARG A 3 17.79 -21.65 -11.15
C ARG A 3 16.41 -21.77 -11.81
N ARG A 4 15.63 -22.82 -11.49
CA ARG A 4 14.27 -23.02 -12.04
C ARG A 4 13.28 -22.03 -11.41
N LEU A 5 13.45 -21.70 -10.13
CA LEU A 5 12.63 -20.73 -9.41
C LEU A 5 12.96 -19.31 -9.88
N ASP A 6 14.24 -18.98 -10.02
CA ASP A 6 14.68 -17.66 -10.51
C ASP A 6 14.13 -17.37 -11.91
N SER A 7 14.11 -18.38 -12.78
CA SER A 7 13.55 -18.25 -14.15
C SER A 7 12.03 -18.10 -14.15
N PHE A 8 11.34 -18.78 -13.23
CA PHE A 8 9.89 -18.68 -13.09
C PHE A 8 9.47 -17.32 -12.55
N GLU A 9 10.21 -16.80 -11.57
CA GLU A 9 9.96 -15.49 -10.96
C GLU A 9 10.12 -14.35 -11.96
N ALA A 10 11.17 -14.40 -12.79
CA ALA A 10 11.36 -13.42 -13.86
C ALA A 10 10.23 -13.46 -14.90
N GLY A 11 9.78 -14.66 -15.29
CA GLY A 11 8.67 -14.84 -16.23
C GLY A 11 7.33 -14.33 -15.67
N PHE A 12 7.02 -14.70 -14.42
CA PHE A 12 5.81 -14.28 -13.73
C PHE A 12 5.76 -12.76 -13.53
N ASN A 13 6.86 -12.14 -13.08
CA ASN A 13 6.95 -10.70 -12.91
C ASN A 13 6.71 -9.95 -14.24
N ARG A 14 7.30 -10.44 -15.34
CA ARG A 14 7.09 -9.85 -16.67
C ARG A 14 5.62 -9.93 -17.12
N PHE A 15 4.98 -11.07 -16.88
CA PHE A 15 3.58 -11.29 -17.22
C PHE A 15 2.64 -10.38 -16.41
N VAL A 16 2.85 -10.31 -15.10
CA VAL A 16 2.06 -9.47 -14.19
C VAL A 16 2.25 -7.97 -14.49
N TYR A 17 3.47 -7.55 -14.81
CA TYR A 17 3.73 -6.18 -15.26
C TYR A 17 3.00 -5.84 -16.58
N PHE A 18 2.99 -6.77 -17.55
CA PHE A 18 2.26 -6.57 -18.81
C PHE A 18 0.76 -6.38 -18.56
N LEU A 19 0.17 -7.20 -17.69
CA LEU A 19 -1.23 -7.05 -17.27
C LEU A 19 -1.50 -5.69 -16.62
N ALA A 20 -0.60 -5.22 -15.75
CA ALA A 20 -0.72 -3.92 -15.11
C ALA A 20 -0.69 -2.76 -16.12
N VAL A 21 0.20 -2.83 -17.11
CA VAL A 21 0.27 -1.82 -18.19
C VAL A 21 -1.02 -1.81 -19.01
N LEU A 22 -1.58 -2.98 -19.33
CA LEU A 22 -2.86 -3.07 -20.05
C LEU A 22 -3.98 -2.35 -19.28
N VAL A 23 -4.08 -2.60 -17.97
CA VAL A 23 -5.08 -1.94 -17.11
C VAL A 23 -4.82 -0.43 -17.01
N ALA A 24 -3.57 -0.01 -16.91
CA ALA A 24 -3.24 1.42 -16.88
C ALA A 24 -3.67 2.12 -18.19
N ILE A 25 -3.46 1.47 -19.34
CA ILE A 25 -3.91 1.98 -20.65
C ILE A 25 -5.43 2.06 -20.71
N SER A 26 -6.16 1.05 -20.23
CA SER A 26 -7.63 1.08 -20.26
C SER A 26 -8.19 2.20 -19.39
N ILE A 27 -7.68 2.39 -18.17
CA ILE A 27 -8.07 3.50 -17.28
C ILE A 27 -7.75 4.86 -17.91
N GLY A 28 -6.56 5.00 -18.51
CA GLY A 28 -6.16 6.22 -19.21
C GLY A 28 -7.09 6.54 -20.38
N LEU A 29 -7.48 5.53 -21.15
CA LEU A 29 -8.43 5.68 -22.25
C LEU A 29 -9.80 6.14 -21.75
N ILE A 30 -10.32 5.55 -20.67
CA ILE A 30 -11.60 5.93 -20.04
C ILE A 30 -11.57 7.39 -19.57
N THR A 31 -10.45 7.83 -18.98
CA THR A 31 -10.26 9.19 -18.48
C THR A 31 -10.34 10.23 -19.59
N VAL A 32 -9.97 9.89 -20.83
CA VAL A 32 -10.10 10.77 -21.99
C VAL A 32 -11.49 10.62 -22.65
N LEU A 33 -12.00 9.39 -22.75
CA LEU A 33 -13.28 9.10 -23.40
C LEU A 33 -14.47 9.74 -22.69
N ILE A 34 -14.49 9.77 -21.35
CA ILE A 34 -15.62 10.34 -20.59
C ILE A 34 -15.76 11.85 -20.85
N PRO A 35 -14.73 12.70 -20.66
CA PRO A 35 -14.79 14.11 -20.99
C PRO A 35 -15.10 14.37 -22.47
N LEU A 36 -14.56 13.55 -23.37
CA LEU A 36 -14.85 13.64 -24.79
C LEU A 36 -16.35 13.41 -25.05
N ASN A 37 -16.95 12.37 -24.46
CA ASN A 37 -18.38 12.12 -24.57
C ASN A 37 -19.22 13.27 -24.01
N LEU A 38 -18.83 13.83 -22.86
CA LEU A 38 -19.49 15.01 -22.29
C LEU A 38 -19.40 16.24 -23.23
N PHE A 39 -18.28 16.40 -23.92
CA PHE A 39 -18.11 17.44 -24.93
C PHE A 39 -19.08 17.21 -26.10
N LEU A 40 -19.14 16.02 -26.67
CA LEU A 40 -20.07 15.69 -27.78
C LEU A 40 -21.54 15.93 -27.41
N VAL A 41 -21.94 15.53 -26.20
CA VAL A 41 -23.30 15.77 -25.69
C VAL A 41 -23.59 17.26 -25.54
N LYS A 42 -22.61 18.07 -25.10
CA LYS A 42 -22.75 19.53 -25.00
C LYS A 42 -23.02 20.19 -26.35
N TYR A 43 -22.46 19.66 -27.44
CA TYR A 43 -22.73 20.14 -28.80
C TYR A 43 -23.97 19.51 -29.44
N GLN A 44 -24.78 18.77 -28.66
CA GLN A 44 -25.95 18.02 -29.13
C GLN A 44 -25.66 17.08 -30.32
N LEU A 45 -24.42 16.59 -30.44
CA LEU A 45 -24.01 15.65 -31.50
C LEU A 45 -24.45 14.20 -31.21
N GLY A 46 -25.20 13.98 -30.12
CA GLY A 46 -25.62 12.66 -29.64
C GLY A 46 -24.69 12.12 -28.54
N SER A 47 -25.18 11.08 -27.84
CA SER A 47 -24.43 10.35 -26.81
C SER A 47 -24.08 8.96 -27.31
N ILE A 48 -22.88 8.47 -26.99
CA ILE A 48 -22.44 7.12 -27.36
C ILE A 48 -23.01 6.15 -26.31
N TRP A 49 -24.14 5.48 -26.61
CA TRP A 49 -24.82 4.62 -25.62
C TRP A 49 -23.95 3.46 -25.11
N TRP A 50 -23.06 2.92 -25.95
CA TRP A 50 -22.19 1.80 -25.59
C TRP A 50 -21.03 2.20 -24.68
N LEU A 51 -20.70 3.49 -24.59
CA LEU A 51 -19.53 3.97 -23.85
C LEU A 51 -19.65 3.69 -22.35
N TYR A 52 -20.86 3.80 -21.79
CA TYR A 52 -21.10 3.53 -20.37
C TYR A 52 -20.87 2.05 -20.03
N GLU A 53 -21.50 1.16 -20.80
CA GLU A 53 -21.35 -0.30 -20.67
C GLU A 53 -19.87 -0.71 -20.82
N GLY A 54 -19.18 -0.17 -21.83
CA GLY A 54 -17.76 -0.45 -22.06
C GLY A 54 -16.86 -0.02 -20.91
N VAL A 55 -17.13 1.14 -20.30
CA VAL A 55 -16.41 1.65 -19.13
C VAL A 55 -16.65 0.75 -17.92
N GLU A 56 -17.89 0.36 -17.67
CA GLU A 56 -18.27 -0.50 -16.55
C GLU A 56 -17.56 -1.87 -16.63
N TYR A 57 -17.64 -2.53 -17.79
CA TYR A 57 -16.98 -3.82 -17.98
C TYR A 57 -15.45 -3.71 -17.94
N ALA A 58 -14.88 -2.65 -18.51
CA ALA A 58 -13.43 -2.44 -18.48
C ALA A 58 -12.90 -2.20 -17.05
N LEU A 59 -13.65 -1.48 -16.21
CA LEU A 59 -13.31 -1.29 -14.80
C LEU A 59 -13.40 -2.60 -14.02
N PHE A 60 -14.47 -3.38 -14.20
CA PHE A 60 -14.59 -4.68 -13.53
C PHE A 60 -13.43 -5.60 -13.86
N VAL A 61 -13.18 -5.85 -15.15
CA VAL A 61 -12.11 -6.75 -15.58
C VAL A 61 -10.74 -6.18 -15.22
N GLY A 62 -10.55 -4.86 -15.36
CA GLY A 62 -9.30 -4.18 -15.07
C GLY A 62 -8.84 -4.34 -13.63
N VAL A 63 -9.75 -4.25 -12.65
CA VAL A 63 -9.41 -4.44 -11.23
C VAL A 63 -8.93 -5.86 -10.94
N PHE A 64 -9.62 -6.87 -11.48
CA PHE A 64 -9.22 -8.27 -11.27
C PHE A 64 -7.86 -8.59 -11.90
N ILE A 65 -7.57 -8.02 -13.08
CA ILE A 65 -6.30 -8.20 -13.76
C ILE A 65 -5.16 -7.40 -13.10
N GLY A 66 -5.47 -6.24 -12.51
CA GLY A 66 -4.49 -5.39 -11.84
C GLY A 66 -4.11 -5.87 -10.44
N ALA A 67 -5.00 -6.60 -9.75
CA ALA A 67 -4.78 -7.05 -8.37
C ALA A 67 -3.48 -7.86 -8.15
N PRO A 68 -3.10 -8.82 -9.01
CA PRO A 68 -1.85 -9.58 -8.87
C PRO A 68 -0.60 -8.68 -8.85
N TRP A 69 -0.56 -7.63 -9.68
CA TRP A 69 0.58 -6.72 -9.75
C TRP A 69 0.73 -5.87 -8.50
N VAL A 70 -0.37 -5.33 -7.99
CA VAL A 70 -0.37 -4.54 -6.75
C VAL A 70 0.10 -5.38 -5.56
N LEU A 71 -0.34 -6.64 -5.49
CA LEU A 71 0.09 -7.58 -4.43
C LEU A 71 1.58 -7.93 -4.55
N GLN A 72 2.11 -8.07 -5.78
CA GLN A 72 3.53 -8.32 -6.00
C GLN A 72 4.40 -7.13 -5.56
N GLN A 73 3.98 -5.90 -5.84
CA GLN A 73 4.67 -4.70 -5.38
C GLN A 73 4.69 -4.61 -3.83
N GLY A 74 3.64 -5.08 -3.16
CA GLY A 74 3.55 -5.19 -1.70
C GLY A 74 4.26 -6.39 -1.07
N ALA A 75 4.64 -7.41 -1.85
CA ALA A 75 5.31 -8.61 -1.34
C ALA A 75 6.81 -8.38 -1.04
N HIS A 76 7.48 -7.48 -1.77
CA HIS A 76 8.86 -7.08 -1.46
C HIS A 76 8.96 -6.25 -0.16
N VAL A 77 7.92 -5.50 0.21
CA VAL A 77 7.93 -4.57 1.37
C VAL A 77 7.71 -5.28 2.71
N ARG A 78 7.16 -6.50 2.74
CA ARG A 78 6.91 -7.23 4.00
C ARG A 78 8.19 -7.75 4.67
N VAL A 79 9.29 -7.85 3.94
CA VAL A 79 10.60 -8.16 4.52
C VAL A 79 11.34 -6.86 4.88
N ASP A 80 11.19 -5.81 4.07
CA ASP A 80 11.85 -4.53 4.36
C ASP A 80 11.23 -3.77 5.54
N VAL A 81 9.91 -3.71 5.72
CA VAL A 81 9.30 -3.01 6.88
C VAL A 81 9.53 -3.77 8.18
N VAL A 82 9.52 -5.10 8.17
CA VAL A 82 9.76 -5.91 9.37
C VAL A 82 11.25 -5.91 9.76
N LEU A 83 12.17 -5.76 8.80
CA LEU A 83 13.61 -5.63 9.07
C LEU A 83 14.08 -4.18 9.32
N THR A 84 13.42 -3.16 8.75
CA THR A 84 13.71 -1.75 9.09
C THR A 84 13.01 -1.28 10.36
N ALA A 85 11.92 -1.93 10.79
CA ALA A 85 11.28 -1.69 12.08
C ALA A 85 11.90 -2.49 13.25
N LEU A 86 12.96 -3.27 13.01
CA LEU A 86 13.76 -3.88 14.07
C LEU A 86 15.09 -3.11 14.26
N PRO A 87 15.07 -1.94 14.93
CA PRO A 87 16.31 -1.29 15.32
C PRO A 87 16.98 -2.15 16.39
N LYS A 88 18.18 -2.63 16.07
CA LYS A 88 19.12 -3.36 16.94
C LYS A 88 19.53 -2.59 18.22
N LEU A 89 18.88 -1.47 18.55
CA LEU A 89 19.17 -0.62 19.71
C LEU A 89 18.21 -0.82 20.90
N GLN A 90 17.06 -1.49 20.74
CA GLN A 90 16.07 -1.61 21.84
C GLN A 90 16.21 -2.90 22.66
N ALA A 91 16.84 -3.96 22.13
CA ALA A 91 17.06 -5.19 22.88
C ALA A 91 18.02 -4.98 24.08
N VAL A 92 19.06 -4.16 23.92
CA VAL A 92 20.06 -3.90 24.98
C VAL A 92 19.49 -3.03 26.11
N ARG A 93 18.60 -2.09 25.81
CA ARG A 93 18.06 -1.16 26.82
C ARG A 93 16.95 -1.78 27.68
N LEU A 94 16.26 -2.80 27.17
CA LEU A 94 15.23 -3.53 27.93
C LEU A 94 15.84 -4.49 28.96
N GLU A 95 17.01 -5.07 28.67
CA GLU A 95 17.72 -6.00 29.56
C GLU A 95 18.39 -5.29 30.76
N GLU A 96 18.75 -4.01 30.60
CA GLU A 96 19.23 -3.15 31.68
C GLU A 96 18.09 -2.71 32.62
N SER A 97 16.87 -2.53 32.09
CA SER A 97 15.71 -2.05 32.86
C SER A 97 15.03 -3.11 33.73
N SER A 98 15.23 -4.40 33.43
CA SER A 98 14.62 -5.51 34.17
C SER A 98 15.47 -6.01 35.34
N THR A 99 16.70 -5.49 35.52
CA THR A 99 17.65 -5.91 36.56
C THR A 99 17.86 -4.85 37.66
N SER A 100 16.94 -3.88 37.83
CA SER A 100 16.96 -2.95 38.98
C SER A 100 15.65 -2.95 39.76
N GLN A 101 15.49 -3.96 40.61
CA GLN A 101 15.26 -3.79 42.05
C GLN A 101 14.68 -2.43 42.52
N ALA A 102 13.47 -2.50 43.10
CA ALA A 102 12.86 -1.47 43.94
C ALA A 102 13.72 -1.09 45.18
N PRO A 103 13.48 0.07 45.83
CA PRO A 103 12.52 0.06 46.95
C PRO A 103 11.55 1.25 47.02
N ARG A 104 10.34 0.94 47.47
CA ARG A 104 9.14 1.78 47.60
C ARG A 104 9.16 2.76 48.80
N SER A 105 10.31 3.21 49.29
CA SER A 105 10.43 3.95 50.56
C SER A 105 10.89 5.41 50.46
N ALA A 106 11.13 5.95 49.25
CA ALA A 106 11.72 7.29 49.08
C ALA A 106 10.73 8.44 48.79
N TRP A 107 9.45 8.17 48.53
CA TRP A 107 8.49 9.22 48.11
C TRP A 107 7.50 9.65 49.20
N CYS A 108 7.57 9.07 50.40
CA CYS A 108 6.80 9.51 51.58
C CYS A 108 7.39 10.76 52.27
N SER A 109 8.46 11.36 51.76
CA SER A 109 9.16 12.52 52.36
C SER A 109 8.91 13.85 51.65
N ALA A 110 8.08 13.90 50.59
CA ALA A 110 7.85 15.13 49.82
C ALA A 110 6.38 15.57 49.76
N THR A 111 5.50 14.99 50.57
CA THR A 111 4.20 15.61 50.88
C THR A 111 4.38 16.52 52.09
N THR A 112 3.81 17.73 52.02
CA THR A 112 3.57 18.72 53.11
C THR A 112 4.52 19.94 53.20
N ALA A 113 4.67 20.74 52.14
CA ALA A 113 5.05 22.16 52.28
C ALA A 113 4.83 22.96 50.97
N CYS A 114 4.40 24.22 51.11
CA CYS A 114 4.29 25.27 50.06
C CYS A 114 3.26 24.99 48.95
N ALA A 115 1.95 25.16 49.11
CA ALA A 115 1.26 26.37 49.55
C ALA A 115 1.88 27.68 49.00
N ARG A 116 1.21 28.26 47.99
CA ARG A 116 1.25 29.68 47.58
C ARG A 116 2.38 30.15 46.64
N ARG A 117 2.14 30.08 45.32
CA ARG A 117 2.23 31.21 44.37
C ARG A 117 1.70 30.83 43.00
#